data_AF-B5GD50-F1
#
_entry.id   AF-B5GD50-F1
#
_cell.length_a   1.000
_cell.length_b   1.000
_cell.length_c   1.000
_cell.angle_alpha   90.00
_cell.angle_beta   90.00
_cell.angle_gamma   90.00
#
_symmetry.space_group_name_H-M   'P 1'
#
loop_
_entity.id
_entity.type
_entity.pdbx_description
1 polymer ?
#
loop_
_entity_poly.entity_id
_entity_poly.type
_entity_poly.pdbx_seq_one_letter_code
_entity_poly.pdbx_strand_id
1 'polypeptide(L)'
;MLAVGAVSVMAVFGGFSMTGSAVATEQNSPQIFTATYTDSDGVEPPAILLGPNGEKPTEWGVAVIPADVTGPIISPMTTKSVGGGTWSYEVGTDGINKACSSKYIHPSKKHSATAVIGSKADKVIKEKDIWANAYATAGLKFTCETYWGVY
;
A
#
# COMPACT_ATOMS: atom_id res chain seq x y z
N MET A 1 -35.06 35.11 61.95
CA MET A 1 -36.24 34.62 61.21
C MET A 1 -35.70 33.91 59.97
N LEU A 2 -35.67 32.57 59.92
CA LEU A 2 -36.66 31.69 59.26
C LEU A 2 -37.00 32.18 57.83
N ALA A 3 -36.93 31.41 56.72
CA ALA A 3 -37.15 29.98 56.45
C ALA A 3 -36.35 29.57 55.17
N VAL A 4 -35.81 28.37 54.96
CA VAL A 4 -36.41 27.04 54.66
C VAL A 4 -37.41 27.01 53.49
N GLY A 5 -37.09 26.18 52.49
CA GLY A 5 -38.05 25.47 51.61
C GLY A 5 -37.94 25.85 50.13
N ALA A 6 -38.10 24.97 49.15
CA ALA A 6 -38.19 23.51 49.07
C ALA A 6 -38.07 23.15 47.56
N VAL A 7 -37.62 21.93 47.30
CA VAL A 7 -37.51 21.28 45.99
C VAL A 7 -38.88 20.84 45.46
N SER A 8 -39.08 20.85 44.12
CA SER A 8 -39.99 19.96 43.33
C SER A 8 -39.81 20.28 41.84
N VAL A 9 -39.05 19.50 41.04
CA VAL A 9 -39.37 18.23 40.33
C VAL A 9 -40.48 18.35 39.29
N MET A 10 -40.10 18.29 38.00
CA MET A 10 -40.78 17.47 36.99
C MET A 10 -39.75 16.86 36.03
N ALA A 11 -39.80 15.54 35.90
CA ALA A 11 -39.09 14.73 34.93
C ALA A 11 -39.95 14.57 33.67
N VAL A 12 -39.35 14.61 32.48
CA VAL A 12 -39.82 13.82 31.33
C VAL A 12 -38.63 13.28 30.55
N PHE A 13 -38.75 11.99 30.28
CA PHE A 13 -37.85 11.07 29.63
C PHE A 13 -37.60 11.39 28.15
N GLY A 14 -36.47 10.88 27.66
CA GLY A 14 -36.49 10.09 26.43
C GLY A 14 -36.09 10.80 25.15
N GLY A 15 -34.83 10.63 24.78
CA GLY A 15 -34.32 10.97 23.47
C GLY A 15 -32.84 10.68 23.38
N PHE A 16 -32.45 9.41 23.49
CA PHE A 16 -31.14 9.00 23.02
C PHE A 16 -31.06 9.39 21.54
N SER A 17 -30.21 10.36 21.22
CA SER A 17 -29.73 10.57 19.87
C SER A 17 -28.99 9.29 19.47
N MET A 18 -29.70 8.36 18.84
CA MET A 18 -29.04 7.34 18.04
C MET A 18 -28.32 8.10 16.93
N THR A 19 -27.02 8.29 17.09
CA THR A 19 -26.12 8.47 15.97
C THR A 19 -26.32 7.24 15.10
N GLY A 20 -27.19 7.36 14.10
CA GLY A 20 -27.41 6.31 13.12
C GLY A 20 -26.05 5.94 12.58
N SER A 21 -25.63 4.70 12.83
CA SER A 21 -24.54 4.08 12.12
C SER A 21 -24.88 4.22 10.65
N ALA A 22 -24.17 5.11 9.95
CA ALA A 22 -24.07 4.99 8.52
C ALA A 22 -23.49 3.59 8.32
N VAL A 23 -24.34 2.66 7.91
CA VAL A 23 -23.92 1.37 7.40
C VAL A 23 -23.03 1.75 6.22
N ALA A 24 -21.72 1.66 6.42
CA ALA A 24 -20.77 1.75 5.33
C ALA A 24 -21.19 0.65 4.36
N THR A 25 -21.81 1.03 3.26
CA THR A 25 -21.88 0.16 2.10
C THR A 25 -20.43 -0.08 1.72
N GLU A 26 -19.92 -1.26 2.07
CA GLU A 26 -18.62 -1.74 1.65
C GLU A 26 -18.67 -1.78 0.12
N GLN A 27 -18.20 -0.71 -0.51
CA GLN A 27 -18.06 -0.66 -1.95
C GLN A 27 -16.92 -1.63 -2.27
N ASN A 28 -17.32 -2.86 -2.60
CA ASN A 28 -16.48 -3.93 -3.09
C ASN A 28 -15.96 -3.58 -4.50
N SER A 29 -15.16 -2.51 -4.55
CA SER A 29 -14.30 -2.13 -5.66
C SER A 29 -12.93 -2.72 -5.36
N PRO A 30 -12.24 -3.33 -6.33
CA PRO A 30 -10.91 -3.86 -6.07
C PRO A 30 -9.97 -2.71 -5.72
N GLN A 31 -9.67 -2.57 -4.42
CA GLN A 31 -8.81 -1.52 -3.91
C GLN A 31 -7.36 -1.97 -4.09
N ILE A 32 -6.49 -1.05 -4.48
CA ILE A 32 -5.04 -1.27 -4.39
C ILE A 32 -4.67 -1.22 -2.91
N PHE A 33 -4.14 -2.31 -2.36
CA PHE A 33 -3.65 -2.36 -0.99
C PHE A 33 -2.19 -1.89 -0.97
N THR A 34 -1.84 -0.98 -0.06
CA THR A 34 -0.43 -0.59 0.13
C THR A 34 -0.04 -0.58 1.60
N ALA A 35 1.15 -1.06 1.90
CA ALA A 35 1.72 -1.05 3.25
C ALA A 35 3.22 -0.71 3.21
N THR A 36 3.73 -0.16 4.31
CA THR A 36 5.14 0.18 4.53
C THR A 36 5.58 -0.39 5.86
N TYR A 37 6.80 -0.90 5.92
CA TYR A 37 7.37 -1.57 7.07
C TYR A 37 8.80 -1.11 7.28
N THR A 38 9.23 -1.21 8.53
CA THR A 38 10.58 -0.98 9.01
C THR A 38 11.10 -2.25 9.70
N ASP A 39 12.40 -2.40 9.81
CA ASP A 39 13.04 -3.49 10.55
C ASP A 39 12.55 -3.58 12.02
N SER A 40 12.18 -2.45 12.60
CA SER A 40 11.65 -2.35 13.96
C SER A 40 10.23 -2.91 14.14
N ASP A 41 9.47 -3.09 13.06
CA ASP A 41 8.09 -3.60 13.11
C ASP A 41 8.03 -5.11 13.39
N GLY A 42 9.16 -5.81 13.35
CA GLY A 42 9.23 -7.27 13.55
C GLY A 42 8.63 -8.10 12.41
N VAL A 43 8.22 -7.45 11.31
CA VAL A 43 7.73 -8.12 10.10
C VAL A 43 8.90 -8.42 9.19
N GLU A 44 9.15 -9.71 8.93
CA GLU A 44 10.23 -10.11 8.04
C GLU A 44 9.91 -9.76 6.58
N PRO A 45 10.84 -9.12 5.83
CA PRO A 45 10.61 -8.81 4.43
C PRO A 45 10.43 -10.09 3.60
N PRO A 46 9.56 -10.07 2.58
CA PRO A 46 9.44 -11.16 1.62
C PRO A 46 10.81 -11.58 1.06
N ALA A 47 11.00 -12.89 0.84
CA ALA A 47 12.28 -13.44 0.39
C ALA A 47 12.79 -12.82 -0.93
N ILE A 48 11.89 -12.39 -1.82
CA ILE A 48 12.24 -11.68 -3.06
C ILE A 48 12.98 -10.36 -2.78
N LEU A 49 12.75 -9.75 -1.61
CA LEU A 49 13.43 -8.52 -1.20
C LEU A 49 14.80 -8.74 -0.57
N LEU A 50 15.25 -9.98 -0.36
CA LEU A 50 16.62 -10.20 0.09
C LEU A 50 17.63 -9.81 -1.00
N GLY A 51 18.65 -9.03 -0.65
CA GLY A 51 19.70 -8.66 -1.59
C GLY A 51 20.58 -9.86 -1.98
N PRO A 52 21.52 -9.68 -2.92
CA PRO A 52 22.30 -10.78 -3.50
C PRO A 52 23.12 -11.56 -2.46
N ASN A 53 23.45 -10.94 -1.33
CA ASN A 53 24.19 -11.54 -0.23
C ASN A 53 23.31 -11.91 0.98
N GLY A 54 21.98 -11.95 0.82
CA GLY A 54 21.03 -12.22 1.91
C GLY A 54 20.73 -11.02 2.82
N GLU A 55 21.19 -9.84 2.44
CA GLU A 55 20.90 -8.59 3.14
C GLU A 55 19.38 -8.28 3.13
N LYS A 56 18.85 -7.92 4.30
CA LYS A 56 17.44 -7.55 4.47
C LYS A 56 17.30 -6.03 4.29
N PRO A 57 16.23 -5.54 3.63
CA PRO A 57 15.93 -4.12 3.66
C PRO A 57 15.61 -3.66 5.09
N THR A 58 16.10 -2.47 5.45
CA THR A 58 15.79 -1.78 6.71
C THR A 58 14.41 -1.14 6.67
N GLU A 59 13.97 -0.72 5.49
CA GLU A 59 12.63 -0.19 5.22
C GLU A 59 12.14 -0.75 3.90
N TRP A 60 10.88 -1.13 3.81
CA TRP A 60 10.30 -1.66 2.58
C TRP A 60 8.80 -1.40 2.53
N GLY A 61 8.22 -1.59 1.35
CA GLY A 61 6.77 -1.53 1.21
C GLY A 61 6.29 -2.32 0.03
N VAL A 62 4.98 -2.48 -0.02
CA VAL A 62 4.27 -3.28 -1.03
C VAL A 62 3.04 -2.53 -1.52
N ALA A 63 2.73 -2.68 -2.80
CA ALA A 63 1.41 -2.42 -3.36
C ALA A 63 0.91 -3.70 -4.02
N VAL A 64 -0.24 -4.18 -3.55
CA VAL A 64 -0.94 -5.33 -4.12
C VAL A 64 -2.07 -4.80 -4.96
N ILE A 65 -2.00 -5.08 -6.26
CA ILE A 65 -2.95 -4.66 -7.28
C ILE A 65 -3.72 -5.91 -7.74
N PRO A 66 -4.98 -6.08 -7.28
CA PRO A 66 -5.78 -7.25 -7.59
C PRO A 66 -5.95 -7.54 -9.09
N ALA A 67 -6.23 -8.81 -9.40
CA ALA A 67 -6.43 -9.27 -10.76
C ALA A 67 -7.57 -8.55 -11.51
N ASP A 68 -8.62 -8.21 -10.77
CA ASP A 68 -9.87 -7.59 -11.20
C ASP A 68 -9.82 -6.06 -11.24
N VAL A 69 -8.70 -5.43 -10.84
CA VAL A 69 -8.40 -4.04 -11.25
C VAL A 69 -8.09 -4.06 -12.74
N THR A 70 -9.14 -4.13 -13.55
CA THR A 70 -9.11 -4.00 -15.02
C THR A 70 -9.83 -2.70 -15.40
N GLY A 71 -9.20 -1.56 -15.08
CA GLY A 71 -9.55 -0.30 -15.75
C GLY A 71 -9.00 -0.29 -17.18
N PRO A 72 -9.47 0.62 -18.06
CA PRO A 72 -8.80 0.84 -19.35
C PRO A 72 -7.31 0.98 -19.07
N ILE A 73 -6.51 0.23 -19.80
CA ILE A 73 -5.15 -0.08 -19.42
C ILE A 73 -4.22 1.11 -19.67
N ILE A 74 -4.37 2.11 -18.80
CA ILE A 74 -3.56 3.27 -18.56
C ILE A 74 -3.92 3.67 -17.11
N SER A 75 -3.68 2.80 -16.13
CA SER A 75 -3.77 3.28 -14.74
C SER A 75 -2.65 4.31 -14.59
N PRO A 76 -2.94 5.57 -14.23
CA PRO A 76 -1.89 6.55 -14.04
C PRO A 76 -0.90 5.99 -13.02
N MET A 77 0.38 6.08 -13.36
CA MET A 77 1.47 5.73 -12.47
C MET A 77 1.21 6.37 -11.11
N THR A 78 1.07 5.54 -10.07
CA THR A 78 0.86 6.04 -8.72
C THR A 78 2.22 6.26 -8.10
N THR A 79 2.48 7.50 -7.68
CA THR A 79 3.76 7.90 -7.08
C THR A 79 3.56 8.26 -5.62
N LYS A 80 4.45 7.77 -4.75
CA LYS A 80 4.46 8.01 -3.31
C LYS A 80 5.87 8.37 -2.84
N SER A 81 5.95 9.27 -1.88
CA SER A 81 7.19 9.52 -1.12
C SER A 81 7.22 8.60 0.09
N VAL A 82 8.16 7.65 0.10
CA VAL A 82 8.25 6.56 1.09
C VAL A 82 9.72 6.23 1.36
N GLY A 83 10.04 5.85 2.60
CA GLY A 83 11.40 5.43 2.98
C GLY A 83 12.50 6.43 2.66
N GLY A 84 12.20 7.73 2.60
CA GLY A 84 13.14 8.79 2.20
C GLY A 84 13.37 8.94 0.68
N GLY A 85 12.71 8.13 -0.15
CA GLY A 85 12.79 8.15 -1.61
C GLY A 85 11.45 8.40 -2.30
N THR A 86 11.47 8.27 -3.63
CA THR A 86 10.28 8.35 -4.49
C THR A 86 10.03 7.00 -5.12
N TRP A 87 8.85 6.44 -4.84
CA TRP A 87 8.41 5.16 -5.39
C TRP A 87 7.21 5.36 -6.30
N SER A 88 7.26 4.76 -7.48
CA SER A 88 6.19 4.77 -8.46
C SER A 88 5.84 3.34 -8.87
N TYR A 89 4.57 3.00 -8.86
CA TYR A 89 4.08 1.70 -9.33
C TYR A 89 2.92 1.87 -10.30
N GLU A 90 2.81 0.92 -11.23
CA GLU A 90 1.79 0.94 -12.27
C GLU A 90 1.39 -0.48 -12.68
N VAL A 91 0.13 -0.61 -13.12
CA VAL A 91 -0.37 -1.77 -13.82
C VAL A 91 -0.77 -1.34 -15.24
N GLY A 92 -0.28 -2.08 -16.21
CA GLY A 92 -0.47 -1.80 -17.63
C GLY A 92 -0.80 -3.07 -18.42
N THR A 93 -0.69 -3.00 -19.74
CA THR A 93 -0.79 -4.14 -20.64
C THR A 93 0.39 -4.11 -21.58
N ASP A 94 0.84 -5.32 -21.89
CA ASP A 94 1.89 -5.61 -22.84
C ASP A 94 1.38 -6.70 -23.78
N GLY A 95 0.88 -6.27 -24.93
CA GLY A 95 0.12 -7.12 -25.84
C GLY A 95 -1.12 -7.72 -25.16
N ILE A 96 -1.14 -9.05 -25.02
CA ILE A 96 -2.22 -9.80 -24.38
C ILE A 96 -2.02 -10.03 -22.88
N ASN A 97 -0.89 -9.56 -22.33
CA ASN A 97 -0.51 -9.77 -20.93
C ASN A 97 -0.74 -8.51 -20.10
N LYS A 98 -0.98 -8.68 -18.81
CA LYS A 98 -0.91 -7.61 -17.81
C LYS A 98 0.56 -7.33 -17.52
N ALA A 99 0.91 -6.05 -17.45
CA ALA A 99 2.22 -5.55 -17.09
C ALA A 99 2.22 -5.01 -15.66
N CYS A 100 3.26 -5.35 -14.90
CA CYS A 100 3.47 -4.96 -13.51
C CYS A 100 4.82 -4.23 -13.43
N SER A 101 4.82 -2.99 -12.95
CA SER A 101 6.01 -2.14 -12.96
C SER A 101 6.19 -1.43 -11.62
N SER A 102 7.42 -1.46 -11.13
CA SER A 102 7.86 -0.80 -9.89
C SER A 102 9.12 0.02 -10.18
N LYS A 103 9.14 1.27 -9.75
CA LYS A 103 10.26 2.19 -9.93
C LYS A 103 10.55 2.87 -8.61
N TYR A 104 11.80 2.83 -8.13
CA TYR A 104 12.18 3.47 -6.88
C TYR A 104 13.51 4.20 -7.03
N ILE A 105 13.59 5.40 -6.47
CA ILE A 105 14.83 6.16 -6.31
C ILE A 105 14.98 6.62 -4.87
N HIS A 106 16.18 6.45 -4.31
CA HIS A 106 16.53 6.99 -3.01
C HIS A 106 17.80 7.87 -3.13
N PRO A 107 17.82 9.11 -2.61
CA PRO A 107 18.91 10.07 -2.83
C PRO A 107 20.24 9.69 -2.15
N SER A 108 20.20 9.01 -1.01
CA SER A 108 21.41 8.73 -0.21
C SER A 108 21.72 7.27 0.12
N LYS A 109 20.80 6.32 -0.10
CA LYS A 109 20.92 4.92 0.32
C LYS A 109 20.79 3.96 -0.87
N LYS A 110 21.35 2.76 -0.71
CA LYS A 110 21.11 1.64 -1.62
C LYS A 110 19.65 1.23 -1.53
N HIS A 111 19.06 0.89 -2.64
CA HIS A 111 17.62 0.63 -2.71
C HIS A 111 17.27 -0.34 -3.83
N SER A 112 16.02 -0.82 -3.82
CA SER A 112 15.50 -1.69 -4.86
C SER A 112 14.07 -1.37 -5.26
N ALA A 113 13.75 -1.72 -6.50
CA ALA A 113 12.40 -1.90 -6.98
C ALA A 113 12.19 -3.39 -7.32
N THR A 114 10.98 -3.89 -7.12
CA THR A 114 10.63 -5.28 -7.46
C THR A 114 9.20 -5.33 -7.98
N ALA A 115 8.98 -6.12 -9.03
CA ALA A 115 7.66 -6.37 -9.62
C ALA A 115 7.43 -7.89 -9.71
N VAL A 116 6.28 -8.35 -9.25
CA VAL A 116 5.90 -9.77 -9.23
C VAL A 116 4.51 -9.91 -9.82
N ILE A 117 4.34 -10.82 -10.77
CA ILE A 117 3.05 -11.15 -11.36
C ILE A 117 3.01 -12.61 -11.81
N GLY A 118 2.06 -13.38 -11.27
CA GLY A 118 2.01 -14.83 -11.48
C GLY A 118 3.29 -15.50 -10.97
N SER A 119 3.96 -16.29 -11.81
CA SER A 119 5.26 -16.92 -11.49
C SER A 119 6.47 -16.10 -11.95
N LYS A 120 6.26 -14.87 -12.43
CA LYS A 120 7.31 -13.99 -12.92
C LYS A 120 7.63 -12.95 -11.86
N ALA A 121 8.92 -12.70 -11.67
CA ALA A 121 9.42 -11.66 -10.80
C ALA A 121 10.64 -11.00 -11.46
N ASP A 122 10.74 -9.69 -11.27
CA ASP A 122 11.93 -8.92 -11.59
C ASP A 122 12.30 -8.05 -10.39
N LYS A 123 13.60 -7.96 -10.10
CA LYS A 123 14.14 -7.16 -9.02
C LYS A 123 15.38 -6.45 -9.49
N VAL A 124 15.42 -5.16 -9.24
CA VAL A 124 16.57 -4.31 -9.54
C VAL A 124 16.99 -3.60 -8.27
N ILE A 125 18.24 -3.82 -7.87
CA ILE A 125 18.92 -3.07 -6.81
C ILE A 125 19.80 -2.03 -7.48
N LYS A 126 19.79 -0.80 -6.95
CA LYS A 126 20.66 0.29 -7.38
C LYS A 126 21.27 0.99 -6.18
N GLU A 127 22.44 1.56 -6.43
CA GLU A 127 23.06 2.53 -5.53
C GLU A 127 22.23 3.82 -5.49
N LYS A 128 22.55 4.68 -4.53
CA LYS A 128 21.88 5.97 -4.33
C LYS A 128 21.78 6.81 -5.62
N ASP A 129 20.71 7.59 -5.71
CA ASP A 129 20.45 8.57 -6.76
C ASP A 129 20.35 7.99 -8.20
N ILE A 130 20.09 6.69 -8.31
CA ILE A 130 19.85 6.01 -9.58
C ILE A 130 18.52 5.26 -9.50
N TRP A 131 17.62 5.51 -10.45
CA TRP A 131 16.36 4.77 -10.50
C TRP A 131 16.56 3.25 -10.65
N ALA A 132 16.06 2.49 -9.69
CA ALA A 132 15.76 1.07 -9.84
C ALA A 132 14.43 0.90 -10.56
N ASN A 133 14.40 0.16 -11.67
CA ASN A 133 13.20 -0.07 -12.47
C ASN A 133 13.02 -1.58 -12.64
N ALA A 134 11.91 -2.12 -12.16
CA ALA A 134 11.57 -3.54 -12.27
C ALA A 134 10.27 -3.71 -13.06
N TYR A 135 10.22 -4.75 -13.89
CA TYR A 135 9.09 -5.02 -14.79
C TYR A 135 8.83 -6.52 -14.96
N ALA A 136 7.57 -6.92 -14.84
CA ALA A 136 7.16 -8.29 -15.08
C ALA A 136 5.79 -8.34 -15.79
N THR A 137 5.57 -9.37 -16.60
CA THR A 137 4.30 -9.60 -17.31
C THR A 137 3.77 -11.01 -17.11
N ALA A 138 2.45 -11.14 -17.06
CA ALA A 138 1.75 -12.43 -17.07
C ALA A 138 0.30 -12.26 -17.59
N GLY A 139 -0.47 -13.35 -17.61
CA GLY A 139 -1.88 -13.30 -18.02
C GLY A 139 -2.72 -12.28 -17.25
N LEU A 140 -3.81 -11.82 -17.88
CA LEU A 140 -4.63 -10.70 -17.37
C LEU A 140 -5.26 -10.92 -15.98
N LYS A 141 -5.42 -12.17 -15.57
CA LYS A 141 -6.07 -12.57 -14.31
C LYS A 141 -5.09 -12.72 -13.14
N PHE A 142 -3.84 -12.32 -13.29
CA PHE A 142 -2.89 -12.33 -12.17
C PHE A 142 -2.91 -11.02 -11.38
N THR A 143 -2.68 -11.16 -10.08
CA THR A 143 -2.38 -10.07 -9.16
C THR A 143 -0.97 -9.56 -9.45
N CYS A 144 -0.82 -8.24 -9.49
CA CYS A 144 0.48 -7.57 -9.58
C CYS A 144 0.88 -7.10 -8.18
N GLU A 145 2.06 -7.51 -7.73
CA GLU A 145 2.64 -7.06 -6.48
C GLU A 145 3.91 -6.28 -6.80
N THR A 146 3.95 -5.03 -6.38
CA THR A 146 5.11 -4.17 -6.54
C THR A 146 5.68 -3.84 -5.18
N TYR A 147 7.00 -3.80 -5.10
CA TYR A 147 7.71 -3.54 -3.86
C TYR A 147 8.80 -2.50 -4.07
N TRP A 148 9.16 -1.84 -2.98
CA TRP A 148 10.38 -1.07 -2.83
C TRP A 148 11.10 -1.51 -1.56
N GLY A 149 12.41 -1.31 -1.51
CA GLY A 149 13.23 -1.61 -0.35
C GLY A 149 14.43 -0.68 -0.26
N VAL A 150 14.85 -0.36 0.96
CA VAL A 150 16.03 0.42 1.32
C VAL A 150 16.96 -0.46 2.14
N TYR A 151 18.26 -0.45 1.86
CA TYR A 151 19.28 -1.29 2.51
C TYR A 151 20.36 -0.43 3.14
#